data_AF-A0A661V297-F1
#
_entry.id   AF-A0A661V297-F1
#
_cell.length_a   1.000
_cell.length_b   1.000
_cell.length_c   1.000
_cell.angle_alpha   90.00
_cell.angle_beta   90.00
_cell.angle_gamma   90.00
#
_symmetry.space_group_name_H-M   'P 1'
#
loop_
_entity.id
_entity.type
_entity.pdbx_description
1 polymer ?
#
loop_
_entity_poly.entity_id
_entity_poly.type
_entity_poly.pdbx_seq_one_letter_code
_entity_poly.pdbx_strand_id
1 'polypeptide(L)'
;MKRVFGVMVVLLLAVSLLAACGPGTPAEFTLSGVTVSPSAPVVNDTVTISATVKNVGEQSGDCDVGLTIGDYTDSKSVSALAGGASSSVSFSYDATTAGS
;
A
#
# COMPACT_ATOMS: atom_id res chain seq x y z
N MET A 1 5.71 -29.49 -13.68
CA MET A 1 5.63 -29.53 -12.19
C MET A 1 6.49 -28.40 -11.67
N LYS A 2 5.88 -27.23 -11.41
CA LYS A 2 6.62 -26.06 -10.90
C LYS A 2 7.00 -26.40 -9.45
N ARG A 3 8.28 -26.66 -9.23
CA ARG A 3 8.81 -27.18 -7.97
C ARG A 3 8.68 -26.08 -6.92
N VAL A 4 7.60 -26.14 -6.13
CA VAL A 4 7.40 -25.29 -4.95
C VAL A 4 8.30 -25.87 -3.84
N PHE A 5 9.58 -25.49 -3.85
CA PHE A 5 10.57 -25.91 -2.86
C PHE A 5 11.11 -24.64 -2.18
N GLY A 6 10.50 -24.26 -1.04
CA GLY A 6 10.86 -23.08 -0.25
C GLY A 6 10.50 -21.80 -1.01
N VAL A 7 9.44 -21.10 -0.69
CA VAL A 7 9.42 -20.14 0.41
C VAL A 7 7.95 -19.74 0.52
N MET A 8 7.30 -20.10 1.63
CA MET A 8 5.92 -19.73 1.91
C MET A 8 5.92 -18.37 2.64
N VAL A 9 6.55 -17.35 2.05
CA VAL A 9 6.66 -16.03 2.71
C VAL A 9 5.40 -15.23 2.41
N VAL A 10 4.55 -15.24 3.42
CA VAL A 10 3.47 -14.29 3.64
C VAL A 10 4.09 -12.89 3.63
N LEU A 11 3.98 -12.18 2.49
CA LEU A 11 4.48 -10.81 2.29
C LEU A 11 3.77 -9.77 3.18
N LEU A 12 2.90 -10.20 4.11
CA LEU A 12 2.18 -9.33 5.05
C LEU A 12 3.03 -8.89 6.25
N LEU A 13 4.18 -9.52 6.53
CA LEU A 13 4.99 -9.16 7.71
C LEU A 13 5.95 -7.97 7.50
N ALA A 14 6.25 -7.59 6.25
CA ALA A 14 7.17 -6.49 5.93
C ALA A 14 6.53 -5.35 5.13
N VAL A 15 5.28 -5.49 4.67
CA VAL A 15 4.53 -4.43 3.99
C VAL A 15 3.98 -3.48 5.05
N SER A 16 4.59 -2.31 5.16
CA SER A 16 4.10 -1.21 6.00
C SER A 16 3.49 -0.14 5.11
N LEU A 17 2.22 0.18 5.33
CA LEU A 17 1.61 1.38 4.76
C LEU A 17 1.53 2.46 5.82
N LEU A 18 2.07 3.62 5.52
CA LEU A 18 1.99 4.80 6.37
C LEU A 18 1.19 5.87 5.63
N ALA A 19 0.10 6.34 6.23
CA ALA A 19 -0.54 7.58 5.78
C ALA A 19 0.10 8.77 6.50
N ALA A 20 0.81 9.60 5.74
CA ALA A 20 1.25 10.92 6.17
C ALA A 20 0.24 11.99 5.72
N CYS A 21 -1.04 11.78 6.06
CA CYS A 21 -2.00 12.86 5.95
C CYS A 21 -1.73 13.86 7.08
N GLY A 22 -1.50 15.13 6.74
CA GLY A 22 -1.31 16.17 7.75
C GLY A 22 -2.51 16.23 8.72
N PRO A 23 -2.30 16.55 10.02
CA PRO A 23 -3.38 16.81 10.95
C PRO A 23 -4.03 18.14 10.59
N GLY A 24 -4.96 18.10 9.65
CA GLY A 24 -5.73 19.26 9.23
C GLY A 24 -7.15 19.07 9.67
N THR A 25 -7.52 19.51 10.87
CA THR A 25 -8.94 19.73 11.17
C THR A 25 -9.52 20.60 10.05
N PRO A 26 -10.54 20.17 9.28
CA PRO A 26 -11.43 19.01 9.47
C PRO A 26 -11.38 17.93 8.35
N ALA A 27 -10.23 17.70 7.70
CA ALA A 27 -9.98 16.54 6.85
C ALA A 27 -9.28 15.42 7.68
N GLU A 28 -9.82 14.20 7.65
CA GLU A 28 -9.32 13.07 8.45
C GLU A 28 -9.26 11.83 7.57
N PHE A 29 -8.14 11.11 7.56
CA PHE A 29 -7.91 10.05 6.57
C PHE A 29 -7.65 8.71 7.22
N THR A 30 -8.25 7.68 6.63
CA THR A 30 -8.10 6.28 7.05
C THR A 30 -7.68 5.42 5.87
N LEU A 31 -6.80 4.47 6.12
CA LEU A 31 -6.41 3.45 5.14
C LEU A 31 -7.16 2.16 5.43
N SER A 32 -7.72 1.55 4.39
CA SER A 32 -8.48 0.29 4.48
C SER A 32 -8.34 -0.53 3.21
N GLY A 33 -8.80 -1.79 3.22
CA GLY A 33 -8.86 -2.62 2.00
C GLY A 33 -7.51 -2.92 1.38
N VAL A 34 -6.45 -3.04 2.19
CA VAL A 34 -5.12 -3.38 1.69
C VAL A 34 -5.14 -4.78 1.10
N THR A 35 -4.81 -4.88 -0.19
CA THR A 35 -4.72 -6.14 -0.92
C THR A 35 -3.36 -6.25 -1.59
N VAL A 36 -2.82 -7.47 -1.62
CA VAL A 36 -1.52 -7.77 -2.22
C VAL A 36 -1.70 -8.96 -3.14
N SER A 37 -1.28 -8.83 -4.39
CA SER A 37 -1.37 -9.89 -5.39
C SER A 37 -0.14 -9.90 -6.30
N PRO A 38 0.48 -11.07 -6.57
CA PRO A 38 0.14 -12.36 -5.99
C PRO A 38 0.53 -12.46 -4.50
N SER A 39 -0.16 -13.31 -3.73
CA SER A 39 0.13 -13.54 -2.31
C SER A 39 1.44 -14.31 -2.06
N ALA A 40 1.96 -14.94 -3.11
CA ALA A 40 3.23 -15.65 -3.13
C ALA A 40 3.99 -15.30 -4.42
N PRO A 41 4.60 -14.10 -4.50
CA PRO A 41 5.41 -13.72 -5.63
C PRO A 41 6.71 -14.51 -5.67
N VAL A 42 7.15 -14.89 -6.88
CA VAL A 42 8.50 -15.40 -7.10
C VAL A 42 9.44 -14.25 -7.47
N VAL A 43 10.75 -14.48 -7.36
CA VAL A 43 11.73 -13.47 -7.80
C VAL A 43 11.49 -13.13 -9.28
N ASN A 44 11.47 -11.83 -9.57
CA ASN A 44 11.07 -11.21 -10.83
C ASN A 44 9.56 -11.18 -11.13
N ASP A 45 8.68 -11.54 -10.19
CA ASP A 45 7.26 -11.26 -10.31
C ASP A 45 6.96 -9.81 -9.90
N THR A 46 6.02 -9.18 -10.62
CA THR A 46 5.44 -7.90 -10.20
C THR A 46 4.33 -8.15 -9.18
N VAL A 47 4.50 -7.61 -7.98
CA VAL A 47 3.52 -7.55 -6.91
C VAL A 47 2.73 -6.27 -7.02
N THR A 48 1.41 -6.38 -7.08
CA THR A 48 0.49 -5.25 -6.99
C THR A 48 -0.03 -5.14 -5.56
N ILE A 49 0.22 -4.00 -4.93
CA ILE A 49 -0.30 -3.64 -3.62
C ILE A 49 -1.32 -2.52 -3.80
N SER A 50 -2.56 -2.76 -3.42
CA SER A 50 -3.64 -1.77 -3.50
C SER A 50 -4.15 -1.46 -2.11
N ALA A 51 -4.44 -0.18 -1.84
CA ALA A 51 -5.08 0.27 -0.61
C ALA A 51 -6.11 1.36 -0.90
N THR A 52 -7.12 1.46 -0.05
CA THR A 52 -8.16 2.49 -0.14
C THR A 52 -7.93 3.54 0.93
N VAL A 53 -7.69 4.76 0.48
CA VAL A 53 -7.65 5.99 1.28
C VAL A 53 -9.05 6.54 1.37
N LYS A 54 -9.60 6.69 2.58
CA LYS A 54 -10.88 7.34 2.80
C LYS A 54 -10.71 8.58 3.66
N ASN A 55 -11.14 9.72 3.15
CA ASN A 55 -11.31 10.92 3.97
C ASN A 55 -12.63 10.78 4.75
N VAL A 56 -12.54 10.49 6.05
CA VAL A 56 -13.67 10.42 6.98
C VAL A 56 -14.02 11.78 7.59
N GLY A 57 -13.23 12.81 7.31
CA GLY A 57 -13.51 14.19 7.69
C GLY A 57 -14.53 14.89 6.77
N GLU A 58 -14.78 16.16 7.03
CA GLU A 58 -15.77 16.99 6.34
C GLU A 58 -15.17 17.93 5.29
N GLN A 59 -13.86 18.23 5.36
CA GLN A 59 -13.19 19.06 4.36
C GLN A 59 -12.30 18.24 3.42
N SER A 60 -12.04 18.80 2.24
CA SER A 60 -11.03 18.27 1.33
C SER A 60 -9.63 18.41 1.91
N GLY A 61 -8.79 17.42 1.69
CA GLY A 61 -7.39 17.47 2.08
C GLY A 61 -6.49 16.64 1.18
N ASP A 62 -5.19 16.72 1.45
CA ASP A 62 -4.16 15.97 0.77
C ASP A 62 -3.61 14.90 1.71
N CYS A 63 -3.40 13.70 1.19
CA CYS A 63 -2.91 12.55 1.94
C CYS A 63 -1.81 11.84 1.16
N ASP A 64 -0.63 11.71 1.78
CA ASP A 64 0.46 10.91 1.24
C ASP A 64 0.42 9.49 1.81
N VAL A 65 0.41 8.50 0.94
CA VAL A 65 0.50 7.09 1.31
C VAL A 65 1.89 6.59 0.99
N GLY A 66 2.68 6.30 2.02
CA GLY A 66 3.95 5.60 1.91
C GLY A 66 3.76 4.08 1.94
N LEU A 67 4.46 3.38 1.06
CA LEU A 67 4.63 1.93 1.05
C LEU A 67 6.08 1.62 1.39
N THR A 68 6.31 0.71 2.33
CA THR A 68 7.64 0.19 2.65
C THR A 68 7.63 -1.33 2.61
N ILE A 69 8.61 -1.92 1.92
CA ILE A 69 8.82 -3.38 1.77
C ILE A 69 10.32 -3.66 1.92
N GLY A 70 10.76 -3.99 3.13
CA GLY A 70 12.19 -4.12 3.43
C GLY A 70 12.91 -2.78 3.17
N ASP A 71 13.89 -2.77 2.25
CA ASP A 71 14.62 -1.56 1.83
C ASP A 71 13.91 -0.76 0.73
N TYR A 72 12.84 -1.30 0.13
CA TYR A 72 12.07 -0.60 -0.89
C TYR A 72 11.08 0.36 -0.24
N THR A 73 11.08 1.61 -0.68
CA THR A 73 10.10 2.63 -0.29
C THR A 73 9.49 3.27 -1.52
N ASP A 74 8.18 3.38 -1.55
CA ASP A 74 7.44 4.15 -2.56
C ASP A 74 6.39 5.02 -1.87
N SER A 75 5.91 6.05 -2.54
CA SER A 75 4.88 6.94 -2.00
C SER A 75 3.95 7.45 -3.08
N LYS A 76 2.66 7.51 -2.76
CA LYS A 76 1.65 8.13 -3.62
C LYS A 76 0.85 9.16 -2.87
N SER A 77 0.76 10.34 -3.47
CA SER A 77 -0.06 11.44 -2.99
C SER A 77 -1.48 11.34 -3.55
N VAL A 78 -2.47 11.48 -2.68
CA VAL A 78 -3.88 11.68 -3.01
C VAL A 78 -4.22 13.11 -2.63
N SER A 79 -4.32 13.99 -3.61
CA SER A 79 -4.64 15.39 -3.39
C SER A 79 -6.13 15.70 -3.53
N ALA A 80 -6.58 16.74 -2.85
CA ALA A 80 -7.94 17.28 -2.91
C ALA A 80 -9.06 16.23 -2.71
N LEU A 81 -8.84 15.22 -1.85
CA LEU A 81 -9.86 14.23 -1.57
C LEU A 81 -10.95 14.85 -0.69
N ALA A 82 -12.15 15.04 -1.24
CA ALA A 82 -13.28 15.63 -0.53
C ALA A 82 -13.64 14.85 0.75
N GLY A 83 -14.27 15.54 1.71
CA GLY A 83 -14.80 14.91 2.92
C GLY A 83 -15.81 13.81 2.59
N GLY A 84 -15.69 12.66 3.24
CA GLY A 84 -16.48 11.46 2.95
C GLY A 84 -16.07 10.68 1.69
N ALA A 85 -15.18 11.20 0.85
CA ALA A 85 -14.74 10.53 -0.37
C ALA A 85 -13.62 9.50 -0.11
N SER A 86 -13.48 8.56 -1.04
CA SER A 86 -12.43 7.55 -1.03
C SER A 86 -11.69 7.49 -2.35
N SER A 87 -10.39 7.24 -2.29
CA SER A 87 -9.52 7.03 -3.44
C SER A 87 -8.73 5.74 -3.26
N SER A 88 -8.50 5.01 -4.35
CA SER A 88 -7.66 3.81 -4.33
C SER A 88 -6.26 4.14 -4.82
N VAL A 89 -5.27 3.78 -4.02
CA VAL A 89 -3.85 3.84 -4.38
C VAL A 89 -3.36 2.45 -4.72
N SER A 90 -2.58 2.34 -5.79
CA SER A 90 -1.96 1.10 -6.25
C SER A 90 -0.46 1.32 -6.40
N PHE A 91 0.31 0.39 -5.89
CA PHE A 91 1.76 0.32 -5.98
C PHE A 91 2.14 -0.95 -6.72
N SER A 92 3.20 -0.85 -7.53
CA SER A 92 3.78 -1.99 -8.22
C SER A 92 5.20 -2.18 -7.71
N TYR A 93 5.47 -3.36 -7.16
CA TYR A 93 6.76 -3.74 -6.63
C TYR A 93 7.26 -4.98 -7.35
N ASP A 94 8.38 -4.87 -8.05
CA ASP A 94 9.03 -6.05 -8.62
C ASP A 94 9.83 -6.77 -7.54
N ALA A 95 9.49 -8.04 -7.29
CA ALA A 95 10.14 -8.84 -6.27
C ALA A 95 11.59 -9.15 -6.69
N THR A 96 12.54 -8.33 -6.24
CA THR A 96 13.96 -8.47 -6.61
C THR A 96 14.74 -9.38 -5.67
N THR A 97 14.20 -9.69 -4.49
CA THR A 97 14.86 -10.54 -3.49
C THR A 97 13.89 -11.61 -2.99
N ALA A 98 14.31 -12.88 -3.02
CA ALA A 98 13.57 -13.95 -2.34
C ALA A 98 13.66 -13.68 -0.83
N GLY A 99 12.51 -13.55 -0.17
CA GLY A 99 12.47 -13.59 1.30
C GLY A 99 13.14 -14.87 1.76
N SER A 100 14.24 -14.75 2.53
CA SER A 100 14.99 -15.89 3.05
C SER A 100 14.21 -16.62 4.14
#